data_AF-A0A7X3RB33-F1
#
_entry.id   AF-A0A7X3RB33-F1
#
_cell.length_a   1.000
_cell.length_b   1.000
_cell.length_c   1.000
_cell.angle_alpha   90.00
_cell.angle_beta   90.00
_cell.angle_gamma   90.00
#
_symmetry.space_group_name_H-M   'P 1'
#
loop_
_entity.id
_entity.type
_entity.pdbx_description
1 polymer ?
#
loop_
_entity_poly.entity_id
_entity_poly.type
_entity_poly.pdbx_seq_one_letter_code
_entity_poly.pdbx_strand_id
1 'polypeptide(L)' 'SKVHGNFILNIDNATAEDVLKLVAYIQDQVQEKTGISLQTEVKRLGFD' A
#
# COMPACT_ATOMS: atom_id res chain seq x y z
N SER A 1 1.33 -2.46 -9.82
CA SER A 1 0.83 -2.98 -11.13
C SER A 1 1.86 -2.71 -12.22
N LYS A 2 1.92 -3.51 -13.31
CA LYS A 2 2.78 -3.23 -14.48
C LYS A 2 2.28 -2.03 -15.33
N VAL A 3 1.06 -1.58 -15.09
CA VAL A 3 0.40 -0.48 -15.81
C VAL A 3 0.50 0.83 -15.04
N HIS A 4 0.32 0.78 -13.71
CA HIS A 4 0.42 1.96 -12.83
C HIS A 4 0.99 1.57 -11.47
N GLY A 5 2.04 2.27 -11.01
CA GLY A 5 2.78 1.93 -9.78
C GLY A 5 1.91 1.98 -8.51
N ASN A 6 1.07 3.00 -8.40
CA ASN A 6 0.26 3.26 -7.20
C ASN A 6 -0.97 2.35 -7.03
N PHE A 7 -1.25 1.46 -7.98
CA PHE A 7 -2.39 0.54 -7.87
C PHE A 7 -1.95 -0.80 -7.27
N ILE A 8 -2.54 -1.12 -6.11
CA ILE A 8 -2.51 -2.43 -5.50
C ILE A 8 -3.71 -3.22 -6.03
N LEU A 9 -3.44 -4.30 -6.76
CA LEU A 9 -4.46 -5.15 -7.36
C LEU A 9 -4.55 -6.44 -6.57
N ASN A 10 -5.77 -6.87 -6.28
CA ASN A 10 -6.01 -8.23 -5.82
C ASN A 10 -6.02 -9.16 -7.05
N ILE A 11 -4.98 -9.97 -7.20
CA ILE A 11 -4.85 -10.92 -8.32
C ILE A 11 -5.12 -12.37 -7.92
N ASP A 12 -5.15 -12.66 -6.61
CA ASP A 12 -5.43 -13.98 -6.06
C ASP A 12 -5.89 -13.90 -4.60
N ASN A 13 -7.18 -13.63 -4.40
CA ASN A 13 -7.85 -13.69 -3.10
C ASN A 13 -7.13 -12.98 -1.93
N ALA A 14 -6.39 -11.90 -2.21
CA ALA A 14 -5.67 -11.13 -1.20
C ALA A 14 -6.64 -10.59 -0.13
N THR A 15 -6.22 -10.73 1.13
CA THR A 15 -6.97 -10.25 2.29
C THR A 15 -6.71 -8.75 2.53
N ALA A 16 -7.52 -8.13 3.38
CA ALA A 16 -7.27 -6.75 3.78
C ALA A 16 -5.92 -6.60 4.52
N GLU A 17 -5.51 -7.62 5.29
CA GLU A 17 -4.21 -7.64 5.96
C GLU A 17 -3.05 -7.65 4.95
N ASP A 18 -3.16 -8.42 3.86
CA ASP A 18 -2.15 -8.46 2.80
C ASP A 18 -1.98 -7.09 2.14
N VAL A 19 -3.09 -6.41 1.87
CA VAL A 19 -3.06 -5.05 1.31
C VAL A 19 -2.40 -4.08 2.29
N LEU A 20 -2.73 -4.13 3.58
CA LEU A 20 -2.14 -3.24 4.59
C LEU A 20 -0.63 -3.47 4.77
N LYS A 21 -0.19 -4.73 4.78
CA LYS A 21 1.25 -5.08 4.82
C LYS A 21 1.99 -4.53 3.60
N LEU A 22 1.40 -4.66 2.42
CA LEU A 22 2.01 -4.15 1.19
C LEU A 22 2.06 -2.61 1.18
N VAL A 23 1.03 -1.93 1.67
CA VAL A 23 1.03 -0.46 1.83
C VAL A 23 2.17 -0.02 2.75
N ALA A 24 2.30 -0.63 3.93
CA ALA A 24 3.35 -0.29 4.89
C ALA A 24 4.75 -0.48 4.27
N TYR A 25 4.97 -1.62 3.62
CA TYR A 25 6.23 -1.89 2.92
C TYR A 25 6.57 -0.84 1.86
N ILE A 26 5.58 -0.42 1.06
CA ILE A 26 5.78 0.62 0.04
C ILE A 26 6.11 1.97 0.69
N GLN A 27 5.40 2.34 1.76
CA GLN A 27 5.65 3.59 2.48
C GLN A 27 7.07 3.63 3.05
N ASP A 28 7.52 2.55 3.70
CA ASP A 28 8.88 2.44 4.25
C ASP A 28 9.93 2.55 3.15
N GLN A 29 9.74 1.84 2.04
CA GLN A 29 10.67 1.86 0.91
C GLN A 29 10.77 3.22 0.23
N VAL A 30 9.67 3.97 0.12
CA VAL A 30 9.69 5.32 -0.44
C VAL A 30 10.34 6.30 0.53
N GLN A 31 10.03 6.20 1.82
CA GLN A 31 10.63 7.02 2.86
C GLN A 31 12.16 6.82 2.91
N GLU A 32 12.62 5.57 2.88
CA GLU A 32 14.05 5.23 2.89
C GLU A 32 14.78 5.81 1.67
N LYS A 33 14.21 5.65 0.47
CA LYS A 33 14.88 6.00 -0.79
C LYS A 33 14.80 7.48 -1.16
N THR A 34 13.76 8.16 -0.71
CA THR A 34 13.43 9.51 -1.19
C THR A 34 13.27 10.53 -0.07
N GLY A 35 13.17 10.09 1.18
CA GLY A 35 12.84 10.96 2.31
C GLY A 35 11.36 11.37 2.37
N ILE A 36 10.52 10.95 1.43
CA ILE A 36 9.11 11.35 1.35
C ILE A 36 8.22 10.37 2.12
N SER A 37 7.37 10.93 2.99
CA SER A 37 6.34 10.17 3.70
C SER A 37 5.04 10.14 2.89
N LEU A 38 4.70 8.97 2.34
CA LEU A 38 3.46 8.78 1.58
C LEU A 38 2.25 8.66 2.51
N GLN A 39 1.15 9.30 2.12
CA GLN A 39 -0.15 9.18 2.78
C GLN A 39 -1.12 8.37 1.91
N THR A 40 -1.96 7.55 2.53
CA THR A 40 -2.98 6.79 1.81
C THR A 40 -4.16 7.67 1.43
N GLU A 41 -4.54 7.67 0.15
CA GLU A 41 -5.79 8.33 -0.32
C GLU A 41 -7.03 7.55 0.14
N VAL A 42 -6.94 6.22 0.15
CA VAL A 42 -8.05 5.32 0.49
C VAL A 42 -8.32 5.31 1.99
N LYS A 43 -9.60 5.20 2.36
CA LYS A 43 -10.03 5.06 3.75
C LYS A 43 -9.98 3.61 4.19
N ARG A 44 -9.56 3.39 5.44
CA ARG A 44 -9.63 2.10 6.13
C ARG A 44 -10.89 2.06 6.99
N LEU A 45 -11.63 0.96 6.93
CA LEU A 45 -12.85 0.75 7.71
C LEU A 45 -12.75 -0.58 8.45
N GLY A 46 -13.23 -0.63 9.70
CA GLY A 46 -13.21 -1.86 10.50
C GLY A 46 -11.85 -2.19 11.15
N PHE A 47 -10.94 -1.21 11.19
CA PHE A 47 -9.70 -1.27 11.94
C PHE A 47 -9.73 -0.14 12.96
N ASP A 48 -9.56 -0.46 14.24
CA ASP A 48 -9.40 0.54 15.32
C ASP A 48 -7.99 1.12 15.33
#